data_AF-A0A3B9BT88-F1
#
_entry.id   AF-A0A3B9BT88-F1
#
_cell.length_a   1.000
_cell.length_b   1.000
_cell.length_c   1.000
_cell.angle_alpha   90.00
_cell.angle_beta   90.00
_cell.angle_gamma   90.00
#
_symmetry.space_group_name_H-M   'P 1'
#
loop_
_entity.id
_entity.type
_entity.pdbx_description
1 polymer ?
#
loop_
_entity_poly.entity_id
_entity_poly.type
_entity_poly.pdbx_seq_one_letter_code
_entity_poly.pdbx_strand_id
1 'polypeptide(L)' 'MTVSFSPSAGIVAKFATIANGVWIEQKPTPLGTTRVWRFDNNGNAEWACLKMLQNGDDRFYGSVFTERDFILC' A
#
# COMPACT_ATOMS: atom_id res chain seq x y z
N MET A 1 -0.45 -14.19 -29.83
CA MET A 1 -0.50 -13.11 -28.82
C MET A 1 -1.04 -13.72 -27.54
N THR A 2 -0.17 -13.99 -26.57
CA THR A 2 -0.60 -14.58 -25.30
C THR A 2 -0.99 -13.45 -24.37
N VAL A 3 -2.29 -13.30 -24.14
CA VAL A 3 -2.81 -12.44 -23.08
C VAL A 3 -2.60 -13.17 -21.75
N SER A 4 -1.52 -12.82 -21.04
CA SER A 4 -1.31 -13.28 -19.67
C SER A 4 -2.22 -12.50 -18.74
N PHE A 5 -3.36 -13.08 -18.40
CA PHE A 5 -4.10 -12.66 -17.21
C PHE A 5 -3.25 -13.02 -16.00
N SER A 6 -2.56 -12.02 -15.42
CA SER A 6 -1.94 -12.22 -14.11
C SER A 6 -3.05 -12.48 -13.10
N PRO A 7 -2.94 -13.55 -12.29
CA PRO A 7 -3.92 -13.85 -11.25
C PRO A 7 -4.00 -12.63 -10.35
N SER A 8 -5.21 -12.17 -10.04
CA SER A 8 -5.52 -11.02 -9.18
C SER A 8 -4.42 -10.76 -8.13
N ALA A 9 -3.54 -9.81 -8.46
CA ALA A 9 -2.30 -9.58 -7.74
C ALA A 9 -2.61 -8.78 -6.47
N GLY A 10 -2.99 -9.49 -5.41
CA GLY A 10 -3.24 -8.87 -4.10
C GLY A 10 -2.00 -8.13 -3.59
N ILE A 11 -2.20 -6.96 -3.00
CA ILE A 11 -1.13 -6.17 -2.40
C ILE A 11 -0.72 -6.86 -1.10
N VAL A 12 0.51 -7.38 -1.03
CA VAL A 12 1.04 -8.02 0.18
C VAL A 12 1.62 -6.95 1.09
N ALA A 13 0.98 -6.72 2.23
CA ALA A 13 1.41 -5.73 3.21
C ALA A 13 1.41 -6.32 4.63
N LYS A 14 2.33 -5.83 5.47
CA LYS A 14 2.44 -6.24 6.88
C LYS A 14 2.16 -5.05 7.79
N PHE A 15 1.44 -5.30 8.90
CA PHE A 15 1.12 -4.26 9.87
C PHE A 15 2.39 -3.73 10.54
N ALA A 16 2.55 -2.41 10.62
CA ALA A 16 3.66 -1.78 11.32
C ALA A 16 3.15 -0.88 12.44
N THR A 17 3.32 -1.32 13.69
CA THR A 17 3.04 -0.52 14.90
C THR A 17 3.88 0.76 14.97
N ILE A 18 5.08 0.76 14.37
CA ILE A 18 5.99 1.92 14.34
C ILE A 18 5.39 3.09 13.55
N ALA A 19 4.48 2.83 12.61
CA ALA A 19 3.87 3.85 11.76
C ALA A 19 2.37 4.03 12.05
N ASN A 20 1.96 3.83 13.30
CA ASN A 20 0.69 4.31 13.83
C ASN A 20 -0.58 3.75 13.13
N GLY A 21 -0.58 2.46 12.80
CA GLY A 21 -1.75 1.79 12.21
C GLY A 21 -1.73 1.64 10.69
N VAL A 22 -0.55 1.73 10.07
CA VAL A 22 -0.37 1.59 8.62
C VAL A 22 0.27 0.25 8.24
N TRP A 23 -0.01 -0.17 7.01
CA TRP A 23 0.49 -1.39 6.41
C TRP A 23 1.65 -1.10 5.47
N ILE A 24 2.78 -1.78 5.64
CA ILE A 24 3.96 -1.59 4.79
C ILE A 24 3.96 -2.68 3.73
N GLU A 25 4.00 -2.27 2.47
CA GLU A 25 4.10 -3.19 1.34
C GLU A 25 5.45 -3.92 1.37
N GLN A 26 5.42 -5.25 1.32
CA GLN A 26 6.64 -6.05 1.39
C GLN A 26 7.49 -5.92 0.13
N LYS A 27 6.84 -5.72 -1.03
CA LYS A 27 7.54 -5.57 -2.29
C LYS A 27 7.84 -4.09 -2.52
N PRO A 28 9.09 -3.74 -2.88
CA PRO A 28 9.36 -2.39 -3.36
C PRO A 28 8.52 -2.16 -4.63
N THR A 29 7.98 -0.96 -4.75
CA THR A 29 7.33 -0.55 -5.99
C THR A 29 8.33 -0.53 -7.14
N PRO A 30 7.88 -0.52 -8.40
CA PRO A 30 8.76 -0.32 -9.56
C PRO A 30 9.61 0.95 -9.48
N LEU A 31 9.24 1.91 -8.63
CA LEU A 31 9.96 3.15 -8.37
C LEU A 31 11.06 3.01 -7.30
N GLY A 32 11.31 1.80 -6.80
CA GLY A 32 12.32 1.53 -5.77
C GLY A 32 11.94 2.05 -4.38
N THR A 33 10.66 2.40 -4.16
CA THR A 33 10.17 2.89 -2.87
C THR A 33 9.23 1.90 -2.21
N THR A 34 9.23 1.86 -0.89
CA THR A 34 8.26 1.10 -0.10
C THR A 34 6.98 1.93 0.06
N ARG A 35 5.83 1.37 -0.32
CA ARG A 35 4.53 1.99 -0.06
C ARG A 35 4.05 1.66 1.35
N VAL A 36 3.42 2.66 1.95
CA VAL A 36 2.72 2.58 3.21
C VAL A 36 1.25 2.79 2.91
N TRP A 37 0.39 1.97 3.46
CA TRP A 37 -1.04 1.93 3.18
C TRP A 37 -1.85 2.16 4.45
N ARG A 38 -2.95 2.89 4.34
CA ARG A 38 -3.99 3.01 5.36
C ARG A 38 -5.36 2.90 4.71
N PHE A 39 -6.39 2.66 5.51
CA PHE A 39 -7.77 2.69 5.04
C PHE A 39 -8.48 3.91 5.63
N ASP A 40 -9.21 4.63 4.79
CA ASP A 40 -10.06 5.73 5.23
C ASP A 40 -11.33 5.20 5.95
N ASN A 41 -12.14 6.11 6.49
CA ASN A 41 -13.40 5.74 7.16
C ASN A 41 -14.43 5.08 6.24
N ASN A 42 -14.24 5.14 4.93
CA ASN A 42 -15.10 4.51 3.92
C ASN A 42 -14.52 3.16 3.44
N GLY A 43 -13.38 2.72 3.97
CA GLY A 43 -12.70 1.49 3.57
C GLY A 43 -11.87 1.58 2.29
N ASN A 44 -11.63 2.79 1.76
CA ASN A 44 -10.76 2.99 0.60
C ASN A 44 -9.31 3.01 1.04
N ALA A 45 -8.44 2.40 0.23
CA ALA A 45 -7.01 2.42 0.47
C ALA A 45 -6.39 3.76 0.08
N GLU A 46 -5.64 4.34 1.00
CA GLU A 46 -4.74 5.46 0.73
C GLU A 46 -3.30 5.01 0.89
N TRP A 47 -2.39 5.55 0.09
CA TRP A 47 -0.97 5.18 0.12
C TRP A 47 -0.04 6.38 0.19
N ALA A 48 1.13 6.17 0.78
CA ALA A 48 2.22 7.13 0.79
C ALA A 48 3.56 6.43 0.54
N CYS A 49 4.56 7.18 0.08
CA CYS A 49 5.94 6.70 0.03
C CYS A 49 6.55 6.76 1.43
N LEU A 50 7.10 5.65 1.92
CA LEU A 50 7.73 5.59 3.26
C LEU A 50 8.80 6.69 3.45
N LYS A 51 9.61 6.94 2.43
CA LYS A 51 10.66 7.96 2.47
C LYS A 51 10.11 9.39 2.59
N MET A 52 8.92 9.66 2.06
CA MET A 52 8.26 10.97 2.19
C MET A 52 7.74 11.16 3.61
N LEU A 53 7.07 10.14 4.17
CA LEU A 53 6.64 10.14 5.57
C LEU A 53 7.80 10.35 6.54
N GLN A 54 8.93 9.68 6.30
CA GLN A 54 10.16 9.84 7.10
C GLN A 54 10.77 11.25 7.02
N ASN A 55 10.55 11.95 5.91
CA ASN A 55 10.97 13.34 5.73
C ASN A 55 9.95 14.36 6.31
N GLY A 56 8.88 13.88 6.96
CA GLY A 56 7.85 14.72 7.58
C GLY A 56 6.72 15.14 6.64
N ASP A 57 6.66 14.60 5.42
CA ASP A 57 5.53 14.81 4.51
C ASP A 57 4.44 13.77 4.82
N ASP A 58 3.31 14.21 5.37
CA ASP A 58 2.21 13.38 5.83
C ASP A 58 1.14 13.10 4.76
N ARG A 59 1.46 13.34 3.48
CA ARG A 59 0.49 13.21 2.40
C ARG A 59 0.27 11.75 1.99
N PHE A 60 -0.97 11.32 2.13
CA PHE A 60 -1.48 10.09 1.53
C PHE A 60 -2.25 10.40 0.25
N TYR A 61 -2.11 9.52 -0.74
CA TYR A 61 -2.75 9.57 -2.04
C TYR A 61 -3.84 8.50 -2.10
N GLY A 62 -5.03 8.88 -2.56
CA GLY A 62 -6.13 7.93 -2.74
C GLY A 62 -5.84 6.89 -3.83
N SER A 63 -6.43 5.71 -3.69
CA SER A 63 -6.38 4.64 -4.67
C SER A 63 -7.75 4.02 -4.92
N VAL A 64 -7.88 3.25 -5.99
CA VAL A 64 -9.09 2.47 -6.33
C VAL A 64 -9.17 1.15 -5.55
N PHE A 65 -8.12 0.80 -4.82
CA PHE A 65 -8.07 -0.43 -4.02
C PHE A 65 -8.85 -0.27 -2.71
N THR A 66 -9.38 -1.38 -2.24
CA THR A 66 -10.10 -1.53 -0.97
C THR A 66 -9.37 -2.54 -0.10
N GLU A 67 -9.77 -2.70 1.16
CA GLU A 67 -9.18 -3.69 2.08
C GLU A 67 -9.14 -5.11 1.49
N ARG A 68 -10.12 -5.49 0.66
CA ARG A 68 -10.20 -6.82 0.02
C ARG A 68 -9.11 -7.09 -0.99
N ASP A 69 -8.47 -6.05 -1.52
CA ASP A 69 -7.37 -6.15 -2.48
C ASP A 69 -6.04 -6.43 -1.78
N PHE A 70 -6.00 -6.43 -0.44
CA PHE A 70 -4.80 -6.65 0.36
C PHE A 70 -4.74 -8.08 0.89
N ILE A 71 -3.54 -8.65 0.82
CA ILE A 71 -3.17 -9.85 1.56
C ILE A 71 -2.39 -9.36 2.78
N LEU A 72 -3.11 -9.27 3.90
CA LEU A 72 -2.56 -8.84 5.18
C LEU A 72 -1.86 -10.05 5.82
N CYS A 73 -0.54 -9.95 6.03
CA CYS A 73 0.29 -11.00 6.65
C CYS A 73 0.80 -10.63 8.04
#